data_AF-A0A0B7BUE0-F1
#
_entry.id   AF-A0A0B7BUE0-F1
#
_cell.length_a   1.000
_cell.length_b   1.000
_cell.length_c   1.000
_cell.angle_alpha   90.00
_cell.angle_beta   90.00
_cell.angle_gamma   90.00
#
_symmetry.space_group_name_H-M   'P 1'
#
loop_
_entity.id
_entity.type
_entity.pdbx_description
1 polymer ?
#
loop_
_entity_poly.entity_id
_entity_poly.type
_entity_poly.pdbx_seq_one_letter_code
_entity_poly.pdbx_strand_id
1 'polypeptide(L)'
;IIHLVTWTDIATETFWSEVFNYTDSSGGNPFKDVATFAINLLILPNSNAEVERLFSSMNVVKNKMKNKMQLPMLSAILAVKYGLKRHNKCCKNFKLPKDVTAKIGTMDSYDPTKTSEDVQSDLKLR
;
A
#
# COMPACT_ATOMS: atom_id res chain seq x y z
N ILE A 1 15.89 -39.22 -13.44
CA ILE A 1 15.49 -38.99 -12.03
C ILE A 1 14.72 -37.68 -12.02
N ILE A 2 13.42 -37.73 -11.74
CA ILE A 2 12.59 -36.52 -11.68
C ILE A 2 12.89 -35.90 -10.31
N HIS A 3 13.64 -34.81 -10.27
CA HIS A 3 13.82 -34.06 -9.02
C HIS A 3 12.49 -33.39 -8.68
N LEU A 4 11.74 -33.98 -7.75
CA LEU A 4 10.53 -33.39 -7.21
C LEU A 4 10.94 -32.35 -6.16
N VAL A 5 10.74 -31.08 -6.49
CA VAL A 5 10.90 -29.97 -5.54
C VAL A 5 9.74 -30.04 -4.55
N THR A 6 10.08 -30.13 -3.26
CA THR A 6 9.09 -30.09 -2.17
C THR A 6 8.94 -28.65 -1.70
N TRP A 7 7.72 -28.12 -1.77
CA TRP A 7 7.37 -26.78 -1.28
C TRP A 7 6.94 -26.84 0.17
N THR A 8 7.35 -25.86 0.97
CA THR A 8 7.06 -25.83 2.40
C THR A 8 5.72 -25.16 2.71
N ASP A 9 5.38 -24.11 1.97
CA ASP A 9 4.16 -23.35 2.16
C ASP A 9 2.99 -23.86 1.31
N ILE A 10 1.81 -23.92 1.92
CA ILE A 10 0.55 -24.36 1.27
C ILE A 10 -0.36 -23.15 0.99
N ALA A 11 -0.17 -22.05 1.71
CA ALA A 11 -0.94 -20.83 1.52
C ALA A 11 -0.52 -20.16 0.21
N THR A 12 -1.50 -19.80 -0.63
CA THR A 12 -1.26 -19.37 -2.01
C THR A 12 -0.26 -18.23 -2.13
N GLU A 13 -0.33 -17.21 -1.27
CA GLU A 13 0.56 -16.05 -1.30
C GLU A 13 2.01 -16.38 -0.90
N THR A 14 2.21 -17.16 0.16
CA THR A 14 3.55 -17.55 0.63
C THR A 14 4.16 -18.60 -0.29
N PHE A 15 3.36 -19.53 -0.79
CA PHE A 15 3.74 -20.51 -1.80
C PHE A 15 4.30 -19.84 -3.06
N TRP A 16 3.56 -18.93 -3.69
CA TRP A 16 4.04 -18.28 -4.91
C TRP A 16 5.24 -17.35 -4.65
N SER A 17 5.38 -16.84 -3.43
CA SER A 17 6.60 -16.13 -3.00
C SER A 17 7.80 -17.08 -2.88
N GLU A 18 7.61 -18.28 -2.35
CA GLU A 18 8.64 -19.34 -2.27
C GLU A 18 9.08 -19.76 -3.68
N VAL A 19 8.12 -20.02 -4.58
CA VAL A 19 8.39 -20.40 -5.98
C VAL A 19 9.11 -19.29 -6.75
N PHE A 20 8.78 -18.02 -6.48
CA PHE A 20 9.46 -16.88 -7.11
C PHE A 20 10.93 -16.75 -6.66
N ASN A 21 11.21 -17.04 -5.39
CA ASN A 21 12.56 -16.95 -4.82
C ASN A 21 13.39 -18.24 -5.01
N TYR A 22 12.78 -19.32 -5.48
CA TYR A 22 13.46 -20.59 -5.73
C TYR A 22 14.60 -20.43 -6.74
N THR A 23 15.76 -21.01 -6.43
CA THR A 23 16.92 -21.08 -7.32
C THR A 23 17.40 -22.51 -7.43
N ASP A 24 17.56 -23.00 -8.65
CA ASP A 24 18.17 -24.29 -8.92
C ASP A 24 19.68 -24.26 -8.65
N SER A 25 20.32 -25.44 -8.68
CA SER A 25 21.75 -25.69 -8.55
C SER A 25 22.61 -24.90 -9.56
N SER A 26 22.01 -24.46 -10.67
CA SER A 26 22.63 -23.59 -11.69
C SER A 26 22.49 -22.08 -11.39
N GLY A 27 21.82 -21.71 -10.30
CA GLY A 27 21.54 -20.32 -9.92
C GLY A 27 20.38 -19.67 -10.67
N GLY A 28 19.70 -20.40 -11.54
CA GLY A 28 18.52 -19.93 -12.28
C GLY A 28 17.20 -20.35 -11.62
N ASN A 29 16.13 -19.57 -11.83
CA ASN A 29 14.77 -19.96 -11.44
C ASN A 29 13.98 -20.44 -12.66
N PRO A 30 13.71 -21.75 -12.82
CA PRO A 30 12.94 -22.28 -13.95
C PRO A 30 11.44 -21.92 -13.91
N PHE A 31 10.91 -21.50 -12.76
CA PHE A 31 9.50 -21.16 -12.56
C PHE A 31 9.24 -19.66 -12.54
N LYS A 32 10.25 -18.83 -12.83
CA LYS A 32 10.18 -17.37 -12.69
C LYS A 32 8.99 -16.75 -13.43
N ASP A 33 8.75 -17.15 -14.67
CA ASP A 33 7.69 -16.58 -15.49
C ASP A 33 6.30 -16.97 -14.97
N VAL A 34 6.13 -18.22 -14.56
CA VAL A 34 4.87 -18.73 -13.99
C VAL A 34 4.60 -18.08 -12.63
N ALA A 35 5.62 -17.97 -11.77
CA ALA A 35 5.51 -17.31 -10.49
C ALA A 35 5.18 -15.82 -10.64
N THR A 36 5.80 -15.14 -11.61
CA THR A 36 5.49 -13.74 -11.93
C THR A 36 4.04 -13.59 -12.38
N PHE A 37 3.56 -14.46 -13.27
CA PHE A 37 2.17 -14.46 -13.70
C PHE A 37 1.20 -14.70 -12.54
N ALA A 38 1.46 -15.69 -11.69
CA ALA A 38 0.61 -16.00 -10.54
C ALA A 38 0.57 -14.83 -9.53
N ILE A 39 1.71 -14.23 -9.21
CA ILE A 39 1.77 -13.04 -8.34
C ILE A 39 0.98 -11.88 -8.96
N ASN A 40 1.12 -11.64 -10.27
CA ASN A 40 0.37 -10.60 -10.98
C ASN A 40 -1.14 -10.85 -10.97
N LEU A 41 -1.58 -12.11 -10.98
CA LEU A 41 -2.99 -12.46 -10.86
C LEU A 41 -3.50 -12.26 -9.41
N LEU A 42 -2.67 -12.56 -8.40
CA LEU A 42 -3.03 -12.44 -6.99
C LEU A 42 -3.15 -10.99 -6.50
N ILE A 43 -2.46 -10.04 -7.12
CA ILE A 43 -2.61 -8.61 -6.81
C ILE A 43 -3.93 -8.03 -7.33
N LEU A 44 -4.61 -8.72 -8.24
CA LEU A 44 -5.88 -8.24 -8.77
C LEU A 44 -6.98 -8.44 -7.72
N PRO A 45 -7.81 -7.42 -7.46
CA PRO A 45 -8.96 -7.57 -6.58
C PRO A 45 -9.97 -8.51 -7.24
N ASN A 46 -9.96 -9.78 -6.82
CA ASN A 46 -10.78 -10.84 -7.40
C ASN A 46 -12.27 -10.76 -7.03
N SER A 47 -12.69 -9.83 -6.16
CA SER A 47 -14.07 -9.74 -5.68
C SER A 47 -14.59 -8.31 -5.57
N ASN A 48 -15.85 -8.13 -5.98
CA ASN A 48 -16.62 -6.90 -5.77
C ASN A 48 -16.68 -6.48 -4.29
N ALA A 49 -16.52 -7.43 -3.36
CA ALA A 49 -16.49 -7.14 -1.93
C ALA A 49 -15.38 -6.15 -1.52
N GLU A 50 -14.22 -6.16 -2.20
CA GLU A 50 -13.15 -5.20 -1.90
C GLU A 50 -13.52 -3.78 -2.36
N VAL A 51 -14.23 -3.66 -3.47
CA VAL A 51 -14.77 -2.38 -3.96
C VAL A 51 -15.85 -1.86 -3.00
N GLU A 52 -16.77 -2.72 -2.57
CA GLU A 52 -17.80 -2.37 -1.58
C GLU A 52 -17.19 -1.94 -0.23
N ARG A 53 -16.10 -2.59 0.19
CA ARG A 53 -15.35 -2.22 1.40
C ARG A 53 -14.70 -0.84 1.27
N LEU A 54 -14.20 -0.49 0.09
CA LEU A 54 -13.71 0.85 -0.20
C LEU A 54 -14.85 1.89 -0.14
N PHE A 55 -16.00 1.59 -0.76
CA PHE A 55 -17.17 2.49 -0.71
C PHE A 55 -17.73 2.65 0.70
N SER A 56 -17.76 1.59 1.50
CA SER A 56 -18.13 1.66 2.91
C SER A 56 -17.18 2.56 3.70
N SER A 57 -15.86 2.41 3.47
CA SER A 57 -14.85 3.28 4.08
C SER A 57 -14.99 4.74 3.64
N MET A 58 -15.33 4.98 2.37
CA MET A 58 -15.62 6.31 1.84
C MET A 58 -16.87 6.92 2.49
N ASN A 59 -17.92 6.13 2.70
CA ASN A 59 -19.16 6.59 3.35
C ASN A 59 -18.91 7.00 4.81
N VAL A 60 -18.02 6.30 5.53
CA VAL A 60 -17.59 6.71 6.88
C VAL A 60 -16.86 8.06 6.86
N VAL A 61 -16.03 8.33 5.85
CA VAL A 61 -15.34 9.63 5.70
C VAL A 61 -16.33 10.74 5.31
N LYS A 62 -17.23 10.44 4.37
CA LYS A 62 -18.33 11.31 3.92
C LYS A 62 -19.58 11.10 4.78
N ASN A 63 -19.46 11.35 6.07
CA ASN A 63 -20.64 11.33 6.94
C ASN A 63 -21.61 12.48 6.60
N LYS A 64 -22.84 12.43 7.15
CA LYS A 64 -23.91 13.40 6.85
C LYS A 64 -23.50 14.86 7.05
N MET A 65 -22.64 15.14 8.02
CA MET A 65 -22.13 16.50 8.31
C MET A 65 -21.00 16.94 7.38
N LYS A 66 -20.24 15.99 6.80
CA LYS A 66 -19.07 16.22 5.96
C LYS A 66 -19.31 15.87 4.48
N ASN A 67 -20.56 15.86 4.02
CA ASN A 67 -20.90 15.44 2.66
C ASN A 67 -20.40 16.40 1.56
N LYS A 68 -20.10 17.67 1.89
CA LYS A 68 -19.58 18.68 0.95
C LYS A 68 -18.06 18.67 0.76
N MET A 69 -17.39 17.58 1.11
CA MET A 69 -15.94 17.45 0.92
C MET A 69 -15.57 17.29 -0.56
N GLN A 70 -14.59 18.08 -1.02
CA GLN A 70 -14.02 17.99 -2.36
C GLN A 70 -13.29 16.64 -2.56
N LEU A 71 -13.29 16.14 -3.80
CA LEU A 71 -12.69 14.84 -4.14
C LEU A 71 -11.19 14.72 -3.80
N PRO A 72 -10.32 15.73 -4.01
CA PRO A 72 -8.91 15.63 -3.66
C PRO A 72 -8.69 15.40 -2.15
N MET A 73 -9.47 16.10 -1.31
CA MET A 73 -9.40 15.96 0.14
C MET A 73 -9.87 14.58 0.60
N LEU A 74 -10.95 14.07 -0.01
CA LEU A 74 -11.45 12.72 0.25
C LEU A 74 -10.40 11.66 -0.10
N SER A 75 -9.78 11.78 -1.27
CA SER A 75 -8.72 10.89 -1.73
C SER A 75 -7.52 10.91 -0.78
N ALA A 76 -7.07 12.11 -0.37
CA ALA A 76 -5.97 12.26 0.59
C ALA A 76 -6.26 11.58 1.94
N ILE A 77 -7.48 11.75 2.48
CA ILE A 77 -7.87 11.12 3.76
C ILE A 77 -7.90 9.59 3.62
N LEU A 78 -8.46 9.06 2.53
CA LEU A 78 -8.46 7.62 2.28
C LEU A 78 -7.03 7.08 2.13
N ALA A 79 -6.18 7.76 1.36
CA ALA A 79 -4.78 7.38 1.17
C ALA A 79 -4.03 7.29 2.50
N VAL A 80 -4.17 8.30 3.39
CA VAL A 80 -3.56 8.27 4.73
C VAL A 80 -4.12 7.11 5.55
N LYS A 81 -5.43 6.89 5.56
CA LYS A 81 -6.08 5.82 6.33
C LYS A 81 -5.61 4.43 5.90
N TYR A 82 -5.59 4.15 4.60
CA TYR A 82 -5.14 2.86 4.06
C TYR A 82 -3.62 2.71 4.17
N GLY A 83 -2.85 3.79 3.99
CA GLY A 83 -1.40 3.79 4.19
C GLY A 83 -1.01 3.42 5.62
N LEU A 84 -1.63 4.04 6.63
CA LEU A 84 -1.41 3.68 8.03
C LEU A 84 -1.81 2.24 8.33
N LYS A 85 -2.95 1.78 7.78
CA LYS A 85 -3.41 0.41 7.92
C LYS A 85 -2.43 -0.60 7.33
N ARG A 86 -1.83 -0.33 6.17
CA ARG A 86 -0.81 -1.18 5.54
C ARG A 86 0.42 -1.37 6.43
N HIS A 87 0.78 -0.35 7.20
CA HIS A 87 1.88 -0.41 8.16
C HIS A 87 1.47 -0.92 9.54
N ASN A 88 0.25 -1.45 9.70
CA ASN A 88 -0.32 -1.87 11.00
C ASN A 88 -0.27 -0.77 12.07
N LYS A 89 -0.33 0.51 11.65
CA LYS A 89 -0.36 1.67 12.54
C LYS A 89 -1.77 2.25 12.58
N CYS A 90 -2.15 2.77 13.75
CA CYS A 90 -3.40 3.48 13.97
C CYS A 90 -3.09 4.89 14.51
N CYS A 91 -4.08 5.78 14.51
CA CYS A 91 -3.97 7.15 15.03
C CYS A 91 -3.40 7.24 16.46
N LYS A 92 -3.50 6.16 17.24
CA LYS A 92 -2.93 6.04 18.59
C LYS A 92 -1.43 5.75 18.61
N ASN A 93 -0.94 5.03 17.59
CA ASN A 93 0.43 4.48 17.57
C ASN A 93 1.34 5.25 16.60
N PHE A 94 0.77 6.03 15.70
CA PHE A 94 1.52 6.82 14.74
C PHE A 94 2.04 8.10 15.39
N LYS A 95 3.37 8.16 15.61
CA LYS A 95 4.06 9.38 16.03
C LYS A 95 4.42 10.20 14.80
N LEU A 96 3.95 11.44 14.77
CA LEU A 96 4.29 12.39 13.72
C LEU A 96 5.79 12.73 13.78
N PRO A 97 6.46 12.89 12.63
CA PRO A 97 7.81 13.44 12.56
C PRO A 97 7.92 14.81 13.26
N LYS A 98 9.07 15.07 13.91
CA LYS A 98 9.26 16.26 14.75
C LYS A 98 9.18 17.57 13.95
N ASP A 99 9.67 17.54 12.71
CA ASP A 99 9.61 18.62 11.74
C ASP A 99 8.16 18.97 11.39
N VAL A 100 7.30 17.98 11.15
CA VAL A 100 5.87 18.20 10.90
C VAL A 100 5.21 18.77 12.13
N THR A 101 5.47 18.22 13.33
CA THR A 101 4.87 18.74 14.56
C THR A 101 5.28 20.17 14.89
N ALA A 102 6.50 20.57 14.55
CA ALA A 102 6.98 21.94 14.76
C ALA A 102 6.26 22.95 13.83
N LYS A 103 5.83 22.48 12.65
CA LYS A 103 5.07 23.30 11.69
C LYS A 103 3.57 23.41 12.05
N ILE A 104 3.04 22.53 12.91
CA ILE A 104 1.63 22.60 13.35
C ILE A 104 1.41 23.86 14.19
N GLY A 105 0.45 24.70 13.79
CA GLY A 105 0.16 25.98 14.45
C GLY A 105 0.98 27.17 13.92
N THR A 106 1.94 26.92 13.03
CA THR A 106 2.64 27.97 12.26
C THR A 106 1.94 28.17 10.91
N MET A 107 1.99 29.40 10.37
CA MET A 107 1.42 29.68 9.04
C MET A 107 2.20 29.02 7.89
N ASP A 108 3.40 28.49 8.16
CA ASP A 108 4.26 27.84 7.16
C ASP A 108 3.60 26.64 6.47
N SER A 109 2.67 25.95 7.14
CA SER A 109 1.95 24.81 6.55
C SER A 109 0.90 25.21 5.51
N TYR A 110 0.56 26.50 5.44
CA TYR A 110 -0.47 27.05 4.56
C TYR A 110 0.11 27.95 3.46
N ASP A 111 1.44 28.06 3.37
CA ASP A 111 2.11 28.88 2.37
C ASP A 111 2.08 28.17 1.00
N PRO A 112 1.30 28.67 0.03
CA PRO A 112 1.16 28.04 -1.28
C PRO A 112 2.46 28.06 -2.08
N THR A 113 3.44 28.90 -1.73
CA THR A 113 4.72 29.02 -2.44
C THR A 113 5.69 27.86 -2.17
N LYS A 114 5.47 27.06 -1.11
CA LYS A 114 6.38 25.98 -0.68
C LYS A 114 5.90 24.56 -1.06
N THR A 115 4.66 24.41 -1.54
CA THR A 115 4.01 23.08 -1.68
C THR A 115 4.47 22.28 -2.92
N SER A 116 5.11 22.93 -3.90
CA SER A 116 5.46 22.33 -5.19
C SER A 116 6.83 21.65 -5.27
N GLU A 117 7.71 21.81 -4.28
CA GLU A 117 9.11 21.33 -4.36
C GLU A 117 9.35 20.02 -3.58
N ASP A 118 8.58 19.74 -2.52
CA ASP A 118 8.85 18.61 -1.60
C ASP A 118 8.29 17.25 -2.07
N VAL A 119 7.33 17.22 -3.01
CA VAL A 119 6.75 15.95 -3.51
C VAL A 119 7.73 15.20 -4.43
N GLN A 120 8.69 15.90 -5.03
CA GLN A 120 9.61 15.33 -6.03
C GLN A 120 10.83 14.62 -5.41
N SER A 121 11.21 14.94 -4.16
CA SER A 121 12.41 14.39 -3.50
C SER A 121 12.15 13.05 -2.81
N ASP A 122 10.99 12.86 -2.19
CA ASP A 122 10.62 11.61 -1.49
C ASP A 122 10.26 10.45 -2.44
N LEU A 123 9.93 10.74 -3.70
CA LEU A 123 9.68 9.72 -4.73
C LEU A 123 10.98 9.19 -5.37
N LYS A 124 12.12 9.81 -5.11
CA LYS A 124 13.43 9.43 -5.66
C LYS A 124 14.21 8.44 -4.79
N LEU A 125 13.66 8.04 -3.64
CA LEU A 125 14.33 7.16 -2.67
C LEU A 125 13.57 5.84 -2.39
N ARG A 126 12.66 5.44 -3.28
CA ARG A 126 12.03 4.11 -3.25
C ARG A 126 12.29 3.36 -4.54
#